data_AF-A0A7S9CVA8-F1
#
_entry.id   AF-A0A7S9CVA8-F1
#
_cell.length_a   1.000
_cell.length_b   1.000
_cell.length_c   1.000
_cell.angle_alpha   90.00
_cell.angle_beta   90.00
_cell.angle_gamma   90.00
#
_symmetry.space_group_name_H-M   'P 1'
#
loop_
_entity.id
_entity.type
_entity.pdbx_description
1 polymer ?
#
loop_
_entity_poly.entity_id
_entity_poly.type
_entity_poly.pdbx_seq_one_letter_code
_entity_poly.pdbx_strand_id
1 'polypeptide(L)'
;MAAFGWTRVNKPAAAEDAATDLRGLSDPLAFLAALDKVVPRYLDLADTGVLIYPACKRKPSDLLGDIRAIWEHTRLEAMRYIPMLPRQDTALLADPSRQAEMIDAFLRQRAHDNTVVDFTGLAIEDYGIAIYAALNWLNHCGAIAGADPQKFSGTLRSFRKVMVVARQWWAIDGATERCAQMLEAHERPPLVFFLLWGECTNLAREIALAASGPALPDDIASRVRAAQDPAELDAVG
;
A
#
# COMPACT_ATOMS: atom_id res chain seq x y z
N MET A 1 22.69 43.38 -16.34
CA MET A 1 21.41 43.22 -15.62
C MET A 1 20.94 41.79 -15.85
N ALA A 2 21.01 40.94 -14.82
CA ALA A 2 20.57 39.56 -14.89
C ALA A 2 19.07 39.50 -14.58
N ALA A 3 18.25 39.10 -15.56
CA ALA A 3 16.86 38.76 -15.32
C ALA A 3 16.80 37.26 -14.98
N PHE A 4 16.67 36.96 -13.67
CA PHE A 4 16.31 35.63 -13.19
C PHE A 4 14.88 35.34 -13.64
N GLY A 5 14.75 34.49 -14.67
CA GLY A 5 13.48 33.95 -15.11
C GLY A 5 12.99 32.92 -14.10
N TRP A 6 12.11 33.34 -13.18
CA TRP A 6 11.27 32.44 -12.41
C TRP A 6 10.27 31.81 -13.40
N THR A 7 10.66 30.73 -14.05
CA THR A 7 9.71 29.86 -14.73
C THR A 7 8.75 29.35 -13.69
N ARG A 8 7.47 29.75 -13.79
CA ARG A 8 6.35 29.06 -13.12
C ARG A 8 6.54 27.57 -13.40
N VAL A 9 6.87 26.81 -12.35
CA VAL A 9 6.75 25.36 -12.39
C VAL A 9 5.27 25.12 -12.69
N ASN A 10 4.98 24.63 -13.89
CA ASN A 10 3.62 24.20 -14.23
C ASN A 10 3.19 23.22 -13.15
N LYS A 11 2.14 23.56 -12.41
CA LYS A 11 1.48 22.64 -11.49
C LYS A 11 1.14 21.40 -12.32
N PRO A 12 1.72 20.22 -12.06
CA PRO A 12 1.38 19.04 -12.84
C PRO A 12 -0.13 18.83 -12.73
N ALA A 13 -0.75 18.52 -13.87
CA ALA A 13 -2.18 18.26 -13.89
C ALA A 13 -2.48 17.08 -12.96
N ALA A 14 -3.65 17.08 -12.30
CA ALA A 14 -4.12 15.91 -11.56
C ALA A 14 -4.23 14.63 -12.43
N ALA A 15 -4.09 14.77 -13.75
CA ALA A 15 -3.98 13.70 -14.73
C ALA A 15 -2.62 12.95 -14.72
N GLU A 16 -1.63 13.43 -13.96
CA GLU A 16 -0.33 12.76 -13.73
C GLU A 16 -0.26 12.12 -12.34
N ASP A 17 -1.41 11.68 -11.80
CA ASP A 17 -1.45 10.87 -10.59
C ASP A 17 -0.64 9.58 -10.83
N ALA A 18 0.49 9.47 -10.13
CA ALA A 18 1.44 8.38 -10.31
C ALA A 18 0.78 7.01 -10.08
N ALA A 19 -0.30 6.93 -9.31
CA ALA A 19 -0.98 5.67 -8.98
C ALA A 19 -1.97 5.19 -10.05
N THR A 20 -2.20 5.95 -11.12
CA THR A 20 -3.17 5.60 -12.18
C THR A 20 -2.88 4.21 -12.79
N ASP A 21 -1.61 3.84 -12.90
CA ASP A 21 -1.17 2.57 -13.52
C ASP A 21 -1.49 1.33 -12.65
N LEU A 22 -1.94 1.50 -11.40
CA LEU A 22 -2.32 0.40 -10.50
C LEU A 22 -3.79 -0.01 -10.64
N ARG A 23 -4.61 0.78 -11.35
CA ARG A 23 -6.06 0.60 -11.40
C ARG A 23 -6.44 -0.62 -12.24
N GLY A 24 -7.36 -1.44 -11.71
CA GLY A 24 -7.92 -2.60 -12.41
C GLY A 24 -6.98 -3.79 -12.55
N LEU A 25 -5.78 -3.75 -11.96
CA LEU A 25 -4.85 -4.88 -11.96
C LEU A 25 -5.35 -5.98 -11.02
N SER A 26 -5.59 -7.15 -11.60
CA SER A 26 -5.95 -8.39 -10.90
C SER A 26 -4.85 -9.45 -10.94
N ASP A 27 -3.91 -9.35 -11.89
CA ASP A 27 -2.74 -10.22 -11.94
C ASP A 27 -1.65 -9.73 -10.96
N PRO A 28 -1.19 -10.57 -10.01
CA PRO A 28 -0.25 -10.13 -8.97
C PRO A 28 1.13 -9.75 -9.52
N LEU A 29 1.60 -10.39 -10.60
CA LEU A 29 2.90 -10.07 -11.19
C LEU A 29 2.86 -8.77 -11.97
N ALA A 30 1.80 -8.52 -12.74
CA ALA A 30 1.55 -7.24 -13.39
C ALA A 30 1.44 -6.11 -12.35
N PHE A 31 0.79 -6.39 -11.21
CA PHE A 31 0.69 -5.43 -10.11
C PHE A 31 2.07 -5.09 -9.53
N LEU A 32 2.87 -6.10 -9.19
CA LEU A 32 4.24 -5.89 -8.68
C LEU A 32 5.10 -5.12 -9.69
N ALA A 33 5.04 -5.47 -10.98
CA ALA A 33 5.75 -4.76 -12.04
C ALA A 33 5.27 -3.31 -12.24
N ALA A 34 3.99 -3.03 -11.97
CA ALA A 34 3.47 -1.67 -11.97
C ALA A 34 3.99 -0.88 -10.74
N LEU A 35 4.04 -1.50 -9.56
CA LEU A 35 4.62 -0.88 -8.36
C LEU A 35 6.08 -0.49 -8.55
N ASP A 36 6.89 -1.31 -9.21
CA ASP A 36 8.30 -1.00 -9.53
C ASP A 36 8.46 0.29 -10.36
N LYS A 37 7.42 0.69 -11.11
CA LYS A 37 7.43 1.93 -11.91
C LYS A 37 6.80 3.10 -11.16
N VAL A 38 5.68 2.83 -10.51
CA VAL A 38 4.84 3.85 -9.86
C VAL A 38 5.51 4.39 -8.60
N VAL A 39 6.10 3.53 -7.77
CA VAL A 39 6.73 3.95 -6.51
C VAL A 39 7.88 4.93 -6.77
N PRO A 40 8.87 4.65 -7.64
CA PRO A 40 9.96 5.61 -7.88
C PRO A 40 9.46 6.96 -8.42
N ARG A 41 8.48 6.94 -9.33
CA ARG A 41 7.88 8.17 -9.86
C ARG A 41 7.20 8.99 -8.77
N TYR A 42 6.45 8.33 -7.89
CA TYR A 42 5.81 8.99 -6.75
C TYR A 42 6.85 9.60 -5.78
N LEU A 43 7.89 8.85 -5.45
CA LEU A 43 8.95 9.31 -4.56
C LEU A 43 9.73 10.48 -5.17
N ASP A 44 10.00 10.48 -6.46
CA ASP A 44 10.64 11.61 -7.16
C ASP A 44 9.80 12.89 -7.07
N LEU A 45 8.48 12.79 -7.24
CA LEU A 45 7.57 13.93 -7.05
C LEU A 45 7.54 14.44 -5.60
N ALA A 46 7.69 13.53 -4.62
CA ALA A 46 7.81 13.91 -3.22
C ALA A 46 9.16 14.58 -2.91
N ASP A 47 10.26 14.01 -3.41
CA ASP A 47 11.63 14.48 -3.16
C ASP A 47 11.92 15.83 -3.81
N THR A 48 11.34 16.08 -4.99
CA THR A 48 11.39 17.39 -5.67
C THR A 48 10.46 18.44 -5.05
N GLY A 49 9.68 18.07 -4.02
CA GLY A 49 8.77 18.96 -3.31
C GLY A 49 7.48 19.30 -4.08
N VAL A 50 7.19 18.59 -5.17
CA VAL A 50 5.94 18.75 -5.93
C VAL A 50 4.76 18.24 -5.12
N LEU A 51 4.93 17.11 -4.43
CA LEU A 51 3.93 16.53 -3.53
C LEU A 51 4.38 16.67 -2.08
N ILE A 52 3.43 17.01 -1.20
CA ILE A 52 3.66 16.94 0.25
C ILE A 52 3.77 15.46 0.66
N TYR A 53 4.81 15.16 1.44
CA TYR A 53 5.11 13.85 1.98
C TYR A 53 5.18 13.88 3.52
N PRO A 54 4.65 12.86 4.23
CA PRO A 54 3.77 11.80 3.72
C PRO A 54 2.41 12.32 3.24
N ALA A 55 1.74 11.55 2.40
CA ALA A 55 0.43 11.88 1.83
C ALA A 55 -0.62 12.19 2.91
N CYS A 56 -0.54 11.52 4.07
CA CYS A 56 -1.44 11.75 5.19
C CYS A 56 -1.34 13.14 5.84
N LYS A 57 -0.35 13.97 5.49
CA LYS A 57 -0.23 15.38 5.92
C LYS A 57 -0.92 16.37 4.99
N ARG A 58 -1.36 15.92 3.81
CA ARG A 58 -2.00 16.82 2.83
C ARG A 58 -3.33 17.31 3.35
N LYS A 59 -3.61 18.58 3.07
CA LYS A 59 -4.87 19.25 3.31
C LYS A 59 -5.69 19.27 2.01
N PRO A 60 -7.02 19.44 2.08
CA PRO A 60 -7.87 19.53 0.89
C PRO A 60 -7.46 20.63 -0.12
N SER A 61 -6.75 21.67 0.34
CA SER A 61 -6.23 22.75 -0.50
C SER A 61 -4.95 22.40 -1.27
N ASP A 62 -4.25 21.35 -0.85
CA ASP A 62 -2.98 20.95 -1.43
C ASP A 62 -3.18 20.19 -2.74
N LEU A 63 -2.14 20.11 -3.57
CA LEU A 63 -2.17 19.28 -4.77
C LEU A 63 -2.37 17.81 -4.36
N LEU A 64 -3.37 17.14 -4.96
CA LEU A 64 -3.73 15.74 -4.64
C LEU A 64 -3.94 15.53 -3.13
N GLY A 65 -4.60 16.51 -2.49
CA GLY A 65 -5.03 16.48 -1.09
C GLY A 65 -6.49 16.08 -0.90
N ASP A 66 -7.16 15.61 -1.95
CA ASP A 66 -8.47 14.97 -1.83
C ASP A 66 -8.37 13.59 -1.17
N ILE A 67 -9.46 13.13 -0.56
CA ILE A 67 -9.48 11.89 0.24
C ILE A 67 -9.07 10.65 -0.58
N ARG A 68 -9.38 10.60 -1.87
CA ARG A 68 -9.02 9.49 -2.75
C ARG A 68 -7.50 9.45 -2.95
N ALA A 69 -6.91 10.59 -3.30
CA ALA A 69 -5.46 10.69 -3.50
C ALA A 69 -4.68 10.46 -2.20
N ILE A 70 -5.18 10.93 -1.05
CA ILE A 70 -4.56 10.64 0.24
C ILE A 70 -4.60 9.14 0.52
N TRP A 71 -5.73 8.48 0.31
CA TRP A 71 -5.88 7.03 0.49
C TRP A 71 -4.91 6.25 -0.40
N GLU A 72 -4.92 6.53 -1.70
CA GLU A 72 -4.07 5.89 -2.70
C GLU A 72 -2.58 6.10 -2.41
N HIS A 73 -2.16 7.34 -2.20
CA HIS A 73 -0.75 7.64 -1.98
C HIS A 73 -0.25 7.12 -0.63
N THR A 74 -1.09 7.08 0.41
CA THR A 74 -0.69 6.50 1.70
C THR A 74 -0.43 5.00 1.61
N ARG A 75 -1.26 4.23 0.87
CA ARG A 75 -0.97 2.81 0.63
C ARG A 75 0.25 2.61 -0.26
N LEU A 76 0.44 3.47 -1.27
CA LEU A 76 1.60 3.42 -2.16
C LEU A 76 2.91 3.66 -1.38
N GLU A 77 2.90 4.64 -0.48
CA GLU A 77 4.03 4.90 0.41
C GLU A 77 4.35 3.70 1.29
N ALA A 78 3.35 2.99 1.81
CA ALA A 78 3.58 1.77 2.57
C ALA A 78 4.20 0.66 1.69
N MET A 79 3.74 0.53 0.45
CA MET A 79 4.25 -0.49 -0.49
C MET A 79 5.67 -0.21 -1.00
N ARG A 80 6.23 0.99 -0.78
CA ARG A 80 7.56 1.36 -1.30
C ARG A 80 8.69 0.41 -0.92
N TYR A 81 8.58 -0.28 0.22
CA TYR A 81 9.65 -1.17 0.68
C TYR A 81 9.80 -2.41 -0.21
N ILE A 82 8.77 -2.80 -0.95
CA ILE A 82 8.77 -3.94 -1.87
C ILE A 82 9.70 -3.69 -3.08
N PRO A 83 9.52 -2.62 -3.87
CA PRO A 83 10.41 -2.35 -4.99
C PRO A 83 11.83 -1.94 -4.54
N MET A 84 12.01 -1.47 -3.30
CA MET A 84 13.32 -1.08 -2.76
C MET A 84 14.21 -2.26 -2.34
N LEU A 85 13.73 -3.51 -2.42
CA LEU A 85 14.53 -4.65 -2.02
C LEU A 85 15.76 -4.85 -2.94
N PRO A 86 16.96 -5.09 -2.39
CA PRO A 86 18.19 -5.21 -3.19
C PRO A 86 18.23 -6.48 -4.04
N ARG A 87 17.53 -7.55 -3.63
CA ARG A 87 17.41 -8.82 -4.37
C ARG A 87 15.96 -9.25 -4.41
N GLN A 88 15.24 -8.71 -5.39
CA GLN A 88 13.83 -9.06 -5.58
C GLN A 88 13.68 -10.51 -6.08
N ASP A 89 12.85 -11.29 -5.39
CA ASP A 89 12.30 -12.56 -5.85
C ASP A 89 10.77 -12.49 -5.74
N THR A 90 10.11 -11.86 -6.72
CA THR A 90 8.66 -11.59 -6.69
C THR A 90 7.81 -12.86 -6.61
N ALA A 91 8.37 -14.03 -6.95
CA ALA A 91 7.71 -15.31 -6.78
C ALA A 91 7.35 -15.58 -5.31
N LEU A 92 8.15 -15.12 -4.34
CA LEU A 92 7.82 -15.23 -2.92
C LEU A 92 6.49 -14.55 -2.56
N LEU A 93 6.11 -13.49 -3.29
CA LEU A 93 4.88 -12.74 -3.04
C LEU A 93 3.69 -13.20 -3.87
N ALA A 94 3.92 -13.82 -5.04
CA ALA A 94 2.90 -14.06 -6.06
C ALA A 94 2.80 -15.50 -6.57
N ASP A 95 3.87 -16.31 -6.48
CA ASP A 95 3.86 -17.69 -6.98
C ASP A 95 3.22 -18.62 -5.93
N PRO A 96 2.15 -19.37 -6.29
CA PRO A 96 1.51 -20.34 -5.41
C PRO A 96 2.47 -21.33 -4.73
N SER A 97 3.49 -21.79 -5.47
CA SER A 97 4.45 -22.79 -4.97
C SER A 97 5.37 -22.26 -3.86
N ARG A 98 5.51 -20.93 -3.77
CA ARG A 98 6.39 -20.26 -2.79
C ARG A 98 5.64 -19.74 -1.56
N GLN A 99 4.29 -19.77 -1.57
CA GLN A 99 3.50 -19.11 -0.52
C GLN A 99 3.69 -19.71 0.86
N ALA A 100 3.74 -21.05 0.97
CA ALA A 100 3.97 -21.70 2.25
C ALA A 100 5.33 -21.30 2.86
N GLU A 101 6.38 -21.30 2.04
CA GLU A 101 7.74 -20.90 2.42
C GLU A 101 7.77 -19.45 2.92
N MET A 102 7.20 -18.52 2.14
CA MET A 102 7.17 -17.10 2.47
C MET A 102 6.36 -16.82 3.75
N ILE A 103 5.19 -17.45 3.89
CA ILE A 103 4.34 -17.28 5.08
C ILE A 103 5.06 -17.80 6.33
N ASP A 104 5.69 -18.97 6.28
CA ASP A 104 6.42 -19.51 7.42
C ASP A 104 7.68 -18.70 7.76
N ALA A 105 8.36 -18.12 6.77
CA ALA A 105 9.45 -17.18 7.01
C ALA A 105 8.95 -15.91 7.73
N PHE A 106 7.89 -15.28 7.24
CA PHE A 106 7.28 -14.12 7.88
C PHE A 106 6.84 -14.41 9.32
N LEU A 107 6.21 -15.56 9.56
CA LEU A 107 5.75 -15.94 10.90
C LEU A 107 6.90 -16.23 11.87
N ARG A 108 8.07 -16.67 11.39
CA ARG A 108 9.28 -16.85 12.22
C ARG A 108 9.97 -15.53 12.54
N GLN A 109 9.81 -14.52 11.69
CA GLN A 109 10.45 -13.23 11.89
C GLN A 109 9.95 -12.54 13.17
N ARG A 110 10.89 -11.92 13.88
CA ARG A 110 10.61 -11.11 15.06
C ARG A 110 10.01 -9.78 14.61
N ALA A 111 8.86 -9.43 15.20
CA ALA A 111 8.26 -8.12 14.99
C ALA A 111 9.22 -7.01 15.44
N HIS A 112 9.24 -5.92 14.69
CA HIS A 112 9.95 -4.68 14.99
C HIS A 112 9.05 -3.49 14.67
N ASP A 113 9.39 -2.31 15.19
CA ASP A 113 8.63 -1.07 15.01
C ASP A 113 9.30 -0.10 14.03
N ASN A 114 10.38 -0.53 13.37
CA ASN A 114 11.15 0.30 12.45
C ASN A 114 10.36 0.66 11.17
N THR A 115 10.47 1.91 10.75
CA THR A 115 10.05 2.44 9.44
C THR A 115 11.23 2.76 8.51
N VAL A 116 12.45 2.77 9.04
CA VAL A 116 13.68 2.78 8.25
C VAL A 116 14.33 1.43 8.46
N VAL A 117 14.60 0.72 7.38
CA VAL A 117 15.04 -0.68 7.45
C VAL A 117 16.34 -0.89 6.69
N ASP A 118 17.22 -1.67 7.30
CA ASP A 118 18.39 -2.23 6.64
C ASP A 118 18.07 -3.67 6.24
N PHE A 119 18.19 -3.95 4.94
CA PHE A 119 17.96 -5.27 4.39
C PHE A 119 19.16 -6.19 4.62
N THR A 120 18.90 -7.47 4.88
CA THR A 120 19.92 -8.49 5.13
C THR A 120 20.56 -8.98 3.83
N GLY A 121 19.91 -8.74 2.69
CA GLY A 121 20.33 -9.21 1.36
C GLY A 121 19.87 -10.63 1.05
N LEU A 122 19.02 -11.22 1.90
CA LEU A 122 18.33 -12.48 1.67
C LEU A 122 16.86 -12.18 1.36
N ALA A 123 16.45 -12.42 0.11
CA ALA A 123 15.13 -12.01 -0.40
C ALA A 123 13.96 -12.39 0.53
N ILE A 124 13.94 -13.62 1.03
CA ILE A 124 12.86 -14.12 1.89
C ILE A 124 12.78 -13.42 3.25
N GLU A 125 13.93 -13.06 3.83
CA GLU A 125 13.98 -12.28 5.08
C GLU A 125 13.61 -10.82 4.79
N ASP A 126 14.14 -10.28 3.71
CA ASP A 126 13.94 -8.90 3.28
C ASP A 126 12.47 -8.59 2.95
N TYR A 127 11.74 -9.51 2.32
CA TYR A 127 10.30 -9.36 2.13
C TYR A 127 9.54 -9.31 3.45
N GLY A 128 9.93 -10.14 4.43
CA GLY A 128 9.32 -10.09 5.74
C GLY A 128 9.62 -8.77 6.47
N ILE A 129 10.85 -8.26 6.39
CA ILE A 129 11.24 -6.93 6.89
C ILE A 129 10.42 -5.83 6.21
N ALA A 130 10.26 -5.90 4.88
CA ALA A 130 9.50 -4.94 4.11
C ALA A 130 8.01 -4.91 4.49
N ILE A 131 7.39 -6.09 4.71
CA ILE A 131 6.01 -6.20 5.20
C ILE A 131 5.86 -5.51 6.56
N TYR A 132 6.78 -5.77 7.49
CA TYR A 132 6.75 -5.09 8.80
C TYR A 132 6.92 -3.58 8.66
N ALA A 133 7.88 -3.12 7.84
CA ALA A 133 8.13 -1.71 7.59
C ALA A 133 6.91 -0.99 6.97
N ALA A 134 6.21 -1.65 6.04
CA ALA A 134 4.99 -1.14 5.43
C ALA A 134 3.87 -0.90 6.46
N LEU A 135 3.62 -1.89 7.33
CA LEU A 135 2.61 -1.78 8.37
C LEU A 135 2.99 -0.76 9.45
N ASN A 136 4.28 -0.67 9.81
CA ASN A 136 4.77 0.35 10.73
C ASN A 136 4.66 1.75 10.14
N TRP A 137 4.90 1.90 8.84
CA TRP A 137 4.69 3.16 8.14
C TRP A 137 3.24 3.63 8.24
N LEU A 138 2.28 2.72 8.08
CA LEU A 138 0.85 3.04 8.21
C LEU A 138 0.48 3.42 9.65
N ASN A 139 1.05 2.76 10.66
CA ASN A 139 0.89 3.17 12.06
C ASN A 139 1.45 4.58 12.30
N HIS A 140 2.61 4.91 11.72
CA HIS A 140 3.20 6.25 11.77
C HIS A 140 2.30 7.29 11.09
N CYS A 141 1.78 6.99 9.90
CA CYS A 141 0.84 7.86 9.20
C CYS A 141 -0.47 8.06 9.94
N GLY A 142 -1.02 7.01 10.58
CA GLY A 142 -2.21 7.10 11.42
C GLY A 142 -2.01 8.01 12.63
N ALA A 143 -0.86 7.93 13.28
CA ALA A 143 -0.50 8.84 14.38
C ALA A 143 -0.39 10.30 13.91
N ILE A 144 0.19 10.55 12.74
CA ILE A 144 0.28 11.90 12.14
C ILE A 144 -1.11 12.46 11.80
N ALA A 145 -1.98 11.64 11.20
CA ALA A 145 -3.31 12.05 10.78
C ALA A 145 -4.31 12.18 11.95
N GLY A 146 -3.93 11.76 13.17
CA GLY A 146 -4.84 11.73 14.31
C GLY A 146 -5.94 10.68 14.18
N ALA A 147 -5.67 9.57 13.49
CA ALA A 147 -6.63 8.48 13.34
C ALA A 147 -6.84 7.74 14.68
N ASP A 148 -8.00 7.12 14.87
CA ASP A 148 -8.36 6.41 16.10
C ASP A 148 -7.30 5.34 16.44
N PRO A 149 -6.56 5.47 17.55
CA PRO A 149 -5.52 4.52 17.93
C PRO A 149 -6.05 3.08 18.04
N GLN A 150 -7.33 2.86 18.33
CA GLN A 150 -7.90 1.51 18.40
C GLN A 150 -7.88 0.79 17.05
N LYS A 151 -8.01 1.53 15.94
CA LYS A 151 -7.95 0.99 14.57
C LYS A 151 -6.55 0.50 14.18
N PHE A 152 -5.51 1.08 14.79
CA PHE A 152 -4.10 0.76 14.52
C PHE A 152 -3.47 -0.07 15.64
N SER A 153 -4.17 -0.19 16.79
CA SER A 153 -3.70 -0.98 17.92
C SER A 153 -3.61 -2.45 17.53
N GLY A 154 -2.40 -2.98 17.55
CA GLY A 154 -2.17 -4.39 17.22
C GLY A 154 -2.27 -4.74 15.74
N THR A 155 -2.15 -3.79 14.80
CA THR A 155 -2.09 -4.04 13.34
C THR A 155 -1.18 -5.23 13.00
N LEU A 156 0.06 -5.24 13.49
CA LEU A 156 1.00 -6.34 13.26
C LEU A 156 0.50 -7.68 13.83
N ARG A 157 -0.16 -7.65 14.99
CA ARG A 157 -0.73 -8.86 15.61
C ARG A 157 -1.90 -9.39 14.77
N SER A 158 -2.74 -8.51 14.27
CA SER A 158 -3.86 -8.85 13.39
C SER A 158 -3.37 -9.41 12.06
N PHE A 159 -2.39 -8.77 11.42
CA PHE A 159 -1.81 -9.27 10.18
C PHE A 159 -1.15 -10.63 10.34
N ARG A 160 -0.45 -10.88 11.46
CA ARG A 160 0.07 -12.23 11.77
C ARG A 160 -1.03 -13.28 11.89
N LYS A 161 -2.21 -12.94 12.41
CA LYS A 161 -3.35 -13.87 12.43
C LYS A 161 -3.87 -14.15 11.01
N VAL A 162 -3.93 -13.12 10.16
CA VAL A 162 -4.27 -13.29 8.73
C VAL A 162 -3.30 -14.24 8.06
N MET A 163 -1.98 -14.09 8.29
CA MET A 163 -0.95 -14.98 7.76
C MET A 163 -1.09 -16.42 8.26
N VAL A 164 -1.52 -16.63 9.52
CA VAL A 164 -1.84 -17.98 10.04
C VAL A 164 -3.03 -18.61 9.30
N VAL A 165 -4.08 -17.84 9.03
CA VAL A 165 -5.24 -18.32 8.26
C VAL A 165 -4.85 -18.61 6.82
N ALA A 166 -4.03 -17.76 6.19
CA ALA A 166 -3.49 -18.00 4.87
C ALA A 166 -2.66 -19.30 4.82
N ARG A 167 -1.82 -19.55 5.83
CA ARG A 167 -1.08 -20.81 5.95
C ARG A 167 -2.00 -22.03 5.98
N GLN A 168 -3.10 -21.95 6.73
CA GLN A 168 -4.09 -23.03 6.79
C GLN A 168 -4.78 -23.23 5.44
N TRP A 169 -5.07 -22.14 4.72
CA TRP A 169 -5.65 -22.21 3.38
C TRP A 169 -4.72 -22.94 2.39
N TRP A 170 -3.43 -22.63 2.43
CA TRP A 170 -2.40 -23.26 1.59
C TRP A 170 -2.10 -24.71 1.96
N ALA A 171 -2.41 -25.13 3.18
CA ALA A 171 -2.24 -26.51 3.63
C ALA A 171 -3.37 -27.46 3.17
N ILE A 172 -4.44 -26.94 2.56
CA ILE A 172 -5.54 -27.75 2.02
C ILE A 172 -5.12 -28.28 0.64
N ASP A 173 -5.37 -29.57 0.39
CA ASP A 173 -5.12 -30.20 -0.90
C ASP A 173 -5.80 -29.43 -2.06
N GLY A 174 -5.08 -29.25 -3.16
CA GLY A 174 -5.57 -28.50 -4.32
C GLY A 174 -5.54 -26.98 -4.16
N ALA A 175 -4.77 -26.44 -3.20
CA ALA A 175 -4.66 -24.99 -2.99
C ALA A 175 -4.13 -24.25 -4.23
N THR A 176 -3.17 -24.83 -4.95
CA THR A 176 -2.60 -24.23 -6.17
C THR A 176 -3.64 -24.10 -7.28
N GLU A 177 -4.44 -25.15 -7.51
CA GLU A 177 -5.50 -25.17 -8.51
C GLU A 177 -6.61 -24.19 -8.16
N ARG A 178 -7.02 -24.12 -6.89
CA ARG A 178 -7.98 -23.12 -6.41
C ARG A 178 -7.44 -21.70 -6.56
N CYS A 179 -6.15 -21.48 -6.32
CA CYS A 179 -5.51 -20.19 -6.54
C CYS A 179 -5.60 -19.79 -8.02
N ALA A 180 -5.27 -20.71 -8.93
CA ALA A 180 -5.37 -20.47 -10.37
C ALA A 180 -6.81 -20.13 -10.80
N GLN A 181 -7.80 -20.90 -10.32
CA GLN A 181 -9.22 -20.64 -10.60
C GLN A 181 -9.67 -19.26 -10.09
N MET A 182 -9.23 -18.85 -8.90
CA MET A 182 -9.52 -17.52 -8.36
C MET A 182 -8.89 -16.42 -9.23
N LEU A 183 -7.63 -16.58 -9.66
CA LEU A 183 -6.97 -15.61 -10.55
C LEU A 183 -7.68 -15.50 -11.91
N GLU A 184 -8.10 -16.63 -12.49
CA GLU A 184 -8.89 -16.67 -13.73
C GLU A 184 -10.25 -15.96 -13.57
N ALA A 185 -10.85 -16.04 -12.39
CA ALA A 185 -12.08 -15.33 -12.03
C ALA A 185 -11.86 -13.86 -11.63
N HIS A 186 -10.63 -13.33 -11.77
CA HIS A 186 -10.23 -12.00 -11.31
C HIS A 186 -10.44 -11.76 -9.80
N GLU A 187 -10.46 -12.83 -9.01
CA GLU A 187 -10.50 -12.78 -7.55
C GLU A 187 -9.09 -12.68 -6.96
N ARG A 188 -9.01 -12.32 -5.68
CA ARG A 188 -7.75 -12.18 -4.94
C ARG A 188 -7.52 -13.40 -4.03
N PRO A 189 -6.76 -14.43 -4.47
CA PRO A 189 -6.35 -15.52 -3.58
C PRO A 189 -5.46 -15.02 -2.43
N PRO A 190 -5.25 -15.82 -1.36
CA PRO A 190 -4.43 -15.43 -0.22
C PRO A 190 -2.92 -15.53 -0.52
N LEU A 191 -2.49 -14.87 -1.59
CA LEU A 191 -1.10 -14.58 -1.89
C LEU A 191 -0.60 -13.50 -0.93
N VAL A 192 0.64 -13.62 -0.44
CA VAL A 192 1.23 -12.67 0.51
C VAL A 192 1.14 -11.23 -0.01
N PHE A 193 1.32 -11.03 -1.33
CA PHE A 193 1.10 -9.75 -1.98
C PHE A 193 -0.31 -9.17 -1.73
N PHE A 194 -1.36 -9.93 -2.06
CA PHE A 194 -2.74 -9.45 -1.94
C PHE A 194 -3.17 -9.25 -0.49
N LEU A 195 -2.66 -10.09 0.42
CA LEU A 195 -2.90 -9.93 1.85
C LEU A 195 -2.31 -8.60 2.35
N LEU A 196 -1.05 -8.31 2.00
CA LEU A 196 -0.41 -7.04 2.35
C LEU A 196 -1.13 -5.86 1.70
N TRP A 197 -1.40 -5.92 0.40
CA TRP A 197 -2.07 -4.85 -0.34
C TRP A 197 -3.45 -4.53 0.24
N GLY A 198 -4.23 -5.55 0.60
CA GLY A 198 -5.53 -5.41 1.24
C GLY A 198 -5.42 -4.74 2.61
N GLU A 199 -4.45 -5.14 3.43
CA GLU A 199 -4.21 -4.53 4.74
C GLU A 199 -3.77 -3.07 4.60
N CYS A 200 -2.85 -2.77 3.69
CA CYS A 200 -2.41 -1.42 3.40
C CYS A 200 -3.58 -0.55 2.91
N THR A 201 -4.44 -1.09 2.05
CA THR A 201 -5.63 -0.39 1.55
C THR A 201 -6.60 -0.08 2.69
N ASN A 202 -6.89 -1.04 3.58
CA ASN A 202 -7.80 -0.83 4.71
C ASN A 202 -7.28 0.23 5.69
N LEU A 203 -6.00 0.15 6.08
CA LEU A 203 -5.40 1.11 7.00
C LEU A 203 -5.30 2.50 6.37
N ALA A 204 -4.89 2.60 5.12
CA ALA A 204 -4.82 3.87 4.40
C ALA A 204 -6.18 4.56 4.27
N ARG A 205 -7.30 3.80 4.19
CA ARG A 205 -8.66 4.35 4.22
C ARG A 205 -8.95 5.08 5.53
N GLU A 206 -8.66 4.44 6.66
CA GLU A 206 -8.85 5.04 7.99
C GLU A 206 -7.96 6.28 8.17
N ILE A 207 -6.74 6.25 7.64
CA ILE A 207 -5.83 7.41 7.64
C ILE A 207 -6.41 8.55 6.79
N ALA A 208 -6.92 8.26 5.60
CA ALA A 208 -7.48 9.28 4.71
C ALA A 208 -8.75 9.93 5.27
N LEU A 209 -9.60 9.14 5.93
CA LEU A 209 -10.76 9.64 6.68
C LEU A 209 -10.32 10.59 7.80
N ALA A 210 -9.30 10.22 8.57
CA ALA A 210 -8.78 11.06 9.64
C ALA A 210 -8.13 12.35 9.12
N ALA A 211 -7.30 12.25 8.07
CA ALA A 211 -6.61 13.38 7.46
C ALA A 211 -7.57 14.41 6.84
N SER A 212 -8.74 13.96 6.37
CA SER A 212 -9.79 14.85 5.84
C SER A 212 -10.49 15.68 6.92
N GLY A 213 -10.36 15.29 8.19
CA GLY A 213 -10.87 16.04 9.34
C GLY A 213 -12.40 15.95 9.54
N PRO A 214 -12.91 16.60 10.60
CA PRO A 214 -14.32 16.53 10.99
C PRO A 214 -15.26 17.29 10.04
N ALA A 215 -14.71 18.04 9.09
CA ALA A 215 -15.49 18.77 8.09
C ALA A 215 -15.90 17.89 6.90
N LEU A 216 -15.46 16.62 6.86
CA LEU A 216 -15.86 15.68 5.83
C LEU A 216 -17.37 15.36 5.98
N PRO A 217 -18.20 15.62 4.95
CA PRO A 217 -19.61 15.27 4.98
C PRO A 217 -19.84 13.78 5.29
N ASP A 218 -20.86 13.48 6.11
CA ASP A 218 -21.16 12.12 6.56
C ASP A 218 -21.47 11.15 5.41
N ASP A 219 -22.07 11.64 4.32
CA ASP A 219 -22.34 10.86 3.11
C ASP A 219 -21.04 10.45 2.41
N ILE A 220 -20.06 11.36 2.29
CA ILE A 220 -18.74 11.08 1.73
C ILE A 220 -17.99 10.11 2.64
N ALA A 221 -17.99 10.35 3.95
CA ALA A 221 -17.35 9.46 4.91
C ALA A 221 -17.93 8.04 4.86
N SER A 222 -19.25 7.91 4.70
CA SER A 222 -19.94 6.61 4.56
C SER A 222 -19.59 5.92 3.25
N ARG A 223 -19.57 6.65 2.13
CA ARG A 223 -19.13 6.12 0.82
C ARG A 223 -17.71 5.59 0.87
N VAL A 224 -16.80 6.33 1.48
CA VAL A 224 -15.40 5.93 1.63
C VAL A 224 -15.27 4.67 2.47
N ARG A 225 -15.98 4.58 3.61
CA ARG A 225 -16.00 3.37 4.44
C ARG A 225 -16.56 2.14 3.73
N ALA A 226 -17.53 2.34 2.84
CA ALA A 226 -18.12 1.25 2.05
C ALA A 226 -17.24 0.80 0.89
N ALA A 227 -16.40 1.69 0.36
CA ALA A 227 -15.49 1.38 -0.75
C ALA A 227 -14.39 0.40 -0.34
N GLN A 228 -14.07 -0.54 -1.22
CA GLN A 228 -12.99 -1.51 -1.03
C GLN A 228 -11.66 -1.03 -1.63
N ASP A 229 -11.71 -0.12 -2.60
CA ASP A 229 -10.56 0.47 -3.26
C ASP A 229 -10.82 1.97 -3.53
N PRO A 230 -9.82 2.85 -3.44
CA PRO A 230 -9.97 4.26 -3.81
C PRO A 230 -10.49 4.48 -5.24
N ALA A 231 -10.23 3.55 -6.17
CA ALA A 231 -10.76 3.65 -7.54
C ALA A 231 -12.29 3.64 -7.60
N GLU A 232 -12.98 3.04 -6.61
CA GLU A 232 -14.45 3.01 -6.53
C GLU A 232 -15.05 4.39 -6.24
N LEU A 233 -14.24 5.34 -5.74
CA LEU A 233 -14.68 6.71 -5.49
C LEU A 233 -14.83 7.52 -6.79
N ASP A 234 -14.16 7.11 -7.87
CA ASP A 234 -14.26 7.72 -9.20
C ASP A 234 -15.47 7.22 -10.00
N ALA A 235 -16.02 6.04 -9.65
CA ALA A 235 -17.04 5.35 -10.42
C ALA A 235 -18.47 5.93 -10.29
N VAL A 236 -18.65 7.03 -9.56
CA VAL A 236 -19.93 7.73 -9.40
C VAL A 236 -19.71 9.22 -9.61
N GLY A 237 -19.63 9.61 -10.88
CA GLY A 237 -19.68 10.98 -11.39
C GLY A 237 -20.75 11.11 -12.46
#